data_AF-A0A522F7G6-F1
#
_entry.id   AF-A0A522F7G6-F1
#
_cell.length_a   1.000
_cell.length_b   1.000
_cell.length_c   1.000
_cell.angle_alpha   90.00
_cell.angle_beta   90.00
_cell.angle_gamma   90.00
#
_symmetry.space_group_name_H-M   'P 1'
#
loop_
_entity.id
_entity.type
_entity.pdbx_description
1 polymer ?
#
loop_
_entity_poly.entity_id
_entity_poly.type
_entity_poly.pdbx_seq_one_letter_code
_entity_poly.pdbx_strand_id
1 'polypeptide(L)'
;MSISVFSLDFDGCLSNPSYLREGMTILEANAALIELLKGIPGEKRVFVGSNRQSLAMDLQNATKRVTREKITDPNSKIRADSGSCFPVIEQISAEIGAEFDPFLLTDLYHNFPFGTALKQAVQCLDKDQYNYQSHIKGQNFPNWILDESKLTLLYAQIQKIANEKPEEHIDFNFFDDRKDILDALQQYFTDYPKLIPKNVTLILNRYAGPTDEKGKVNKPLITPYDPIPGEGEEPDANYLLTVKQMAAVTLENTFPDPVSASSALRMNCYNNVASVKFDVSPIECVKYYKPGMLPIQPISEPKEAANDSETPDSKDAAPLRRLSNLRSKGSSFFGSIRRTISNTHTSSSASSSASATASTTDAINEKTSSKRDTKSETNLFRRLSLRKASPPKSPEMPLATINEQEPASSLKKSASYDEEILSSAPTSTSSAQTPSPTPPPEGFFRKFENIRSGIKEPNI
;
A
#
# COMPACT_ATOMS: atom_id res chain seq x y z
N MET A 1 -1.71 -7.08 24.85
CA MET A 1 -1.34 -5.64 24.89
C MET A 1 -2.15 -4.92 23.81
N SER A 2 -1.68 -3.83 23.18
CA SER A 2 -2.22 -3.35 21.90
C SER A 2 -1.09 -3.16 20.89
N ILE A 3 -1.41 -3.37 19.61
CA ILE A 3 -0.53 -3.23 18.45
C ILE A 3 -1.20 -2.27 17.47
N SER A 4 -0.48 -1.21 17.08
CA SER A 4 -0.98 -0.30 16.05
C SER A 4 -0.45 -0.72 14.67
N VAL A 5 -1.37 -0.98 13.75
CA VAL A 5 -1.05 -1.42 12.39
C VAL A 5 -1.36 -0.31 11.41
N PHE A 6 -0.45 -0.03 10.47
CA PHE A 6 -0.59 1.06 9.51
C PHE A 6 -0.49 0.51 8.08
N SER A 7 -1.62 0.42 7.39
CA SER A 7 -1.66 0.04 5.97
C SER A 7 -1.71 1.32 5.11
N LEU A 8 -0.62 1.61 4.41
CA LEU A 8 -0.38 2.92 3.78
C LEU A 8 -0.52 2.86 2.25
N ASP A 9 -1.47 3.60 1.68
CA ASP A 9 -1.47 3.87 0.24
C ASP A 9 -0.31 4.79 -0.19
N PHE A 10 0.04 4.75 -1.46
CA PHE A 10 1.07 5.58 -2.07
C PHE A 10 0.58 6.60 -3.10
N ASP A 11 -0.34 6.27 -4.00
CA ASP A 11 -0.65 7.06 -5.21
C ASP A 11 -1.63 8.21 -4.94
N GLY A 12 -1.14 9.28 -4.32
CA GLY A 12 -1.90 10.46 -3.90
C GLY A 12 -1.88 10.66 -2.39
N CYS A 13 -1.80 9.55 -1.64
CA CYS A 13 -1.64 9.50 -0.19
C CYS A 13 -0.21 9.91 0.26
N LEU A 14 0.77 8.98 0.22
CA LEU A 14 2.17 9.32 0.54
C LEU A 14 2.87 10.09 -0.59
N SER A 15 2.58 9.77 -1.85
CA SER A 15 3.09 10.43 -3.07
C SER A 15 2.25 11.66 -3.44
N ASN A 16 1.97 12.49 -2.43
CA ASN A 16 1.09 13.65 -2.52
C ASN A 16 1.74 14.88 -3.20
N PRO A 17 0.98 15.96 -3.47
CA PRO A 17 1.48 17.16 -4.14
C PRO A 17 2.60 17.94 -3.41
N SER A 18 3.02 17.54 -2.20
CA SER A 18 4.25 18.08 -1.59
C SER A 18 5.47 17.25 -2.01
N TYR A 19 5.37 15.92 -1.96
CA TYR A 19 6.45 15.00 -2.38
C TYR A 19 6.79 15.13 -3.88
N LEU A 20 5.78 15.36 -4.72
CA LEU A 20 5.97 15.47 -6.18
C LEU A 20 6.65 16.78 -6.62
N ARG A 21 6.92 17.73 -5.71
CA ARG A 21 7.73 18.92 -6.00
C ARG A 21 9.22 18.57 -5.91
N GLU A 22 10.03 19.12 -6.81
CA GLU A 22 11.47 18.87 -6.78
C GLU A 22 12.10 19.42 -5.49
N GLY A 23 13.01 18.67 -4.89
CA GLY A 23 13.76 19.06 -3.69
C GLY A 23 13.23 18.54 -2.36
N MET A 24 12.02 17.95 -2.29
CA MET A 24 11.54 17.23 -1.10
C MET A 24 11.79 15.72 -1.20
N THR A 25 12.27 15.12 -0.11
CA THR A 25 12.19 13.68 0.14
C THR A 25 10.79 13.28 0.59
N ILE A 26 10.50 11.97 0.63
CA ILE A 26 9.21 11.48 1.14
C ILE A 26 9.02 11.80 2.64
N LEU A 27 10.09 11.72 3.43
CA LEU A 27 10.04 11.97 4.87
C LEU A 27 9.73 13.45 5.17
N GLU A 28 10.33 14.38 4.43
CA GLU A 28 10.02 15.82 4.56
C GLU A 28 8.59 16.14 4.13
N ALA A 29 8.15 15.59 2.99
CA ALA A 29 6.80 15.81 2.47
C ALA A 29 5.68 15.22 3.34
N ASN A 30 6.00 14.20 4.17
CA ASN A 30 5.06 13.52 5.05
C ASN A 30 5.38 13.70 6.55
N ALA A 31 6.26 14.64 6.89
CA ALA A 31 6.80 14.79 8.26
C ALA A 31 5.71 14.91 9.33
N ALA A 32 4.63 15.66 9.06
CA ALA A 32 3.53 15.84 10.00
C ALA A 32 2.68 14.57 10.23
N LEU A 33 2.63 13.65 9.26
CA LEU A 33 2.06 12.30 9.44
C LEU A 33 3.04 11.42 10.24
N ILE A 34 4.33 11.45 9.88
CA ILE A 34 5.38 10.66 10.52
C ILE A 34 5.50 10.97 12.02
N GLU A 35 5.50 12.24 12.42
CA GLU A 35 5.54 12.63 13.85
C GLU A 35 4.28 12.20 14.62
N LEU A 36 3.10 12.21 13.97
CA LEU A 36 1.86 11.70 14.56
C LEU A 36 1.95 10.19 14.77
N LEU A 37 2.42 9.43 13.78
CA LEU A 37 2.58 7.98 13.87
C LEU A 37 3.67 7.58 14.88
N LYS A 38 4.79 8.31 14.97
CA LYS A 38 5.82 8.15 16.02
C LYS A 38 5.24 8.27 17.43
N GLY A 39 4.35 9.24 17.64
CA GLY A 39 3.74 9.55 18.94
C GLY A 39 2.82 8.45 19.49
N ILE A 40 2.39 7.50 18.65
CA ILE A 40 1.59 6.35 19.07
C ILE A 40 2.48 5.36 19.86
N PRO A 41 2.14 4.98 21.10
CA PRO A 41 2.93 4.05 21.91
C PRO A 41 2.74 2.59 21.48
N GLY A 42 3.62 1.69 21.93
CA GLY A 42 3.47 0.24 21.76
C GLY A 42 4.16 -0.34 20.51
N GLU A 43 3.85 -1.60 20.21
CA GLU A 43 4.32 -2.29 19.00
C GLU A 43 3.63 -1.72 17.76
N LYS A 44 4.39 -1.49 16.70
CA LYS A 44 3.88 -0.98 15.42
C LYS A 44 4.24 -1.93 14.28
N ARG A 45 3.32 -2.13 13.32
CA ARG A 45 3.59 -2.83 12.05
C ARG A 45 3.03 -2.06 10.87
N VAL A 46 3.74 -2.06 9.74
CA VAL A 46 3.37 -1.31 8.54
C VAL A 46 3.19 -2.25 7.35
N PHE A 47 2.10 -2.06 6.61
CA PHE A 47 1.81 -2.79 5.38
C PHE A 47 1.77 -1.83 4.17
N VAL A 48 2.02 -2.39 2.97
CA VAL A 48 1.72 -1.70 1.70
C VAL A 48 0.20 -1.71 1.48
N GLY A 49 -0.46 -0.58 1.76
CA GLY A 49 -1.89 -0.35 1.56
C GLY A 49 -2.25 0.16 0.15
N SER A 50 -1.29 0.18 -0.78
CA SER A 50 -1.49 0.62 -2.15
C SER A 50 -1.76 -0.51 -3.12
N ASN A 51 -2.43 -0.22 -4.24
CA ASN A 51 -2.68 -1.18 -5.31
C ASN A 51 -1.40 -1.61 -6.06
N ARG A 52 -0.26 -0.99 -5.76
CA ARG A 52 1.09 -1.41 -6.18
C ARG A 52 1.54 -2.70 -5.49
N GLN A 53 0.80 -3.80 -5.67
CA GLN A 53 1.04 -5.10 -5.04
C GLN A 53 1.94 -6.04 -5.89
N SER A 54 2.41 -5.60 -7.07
CA SER A 54 3.28 -6.37 -7.96
C SER A 54 4.39 -5.50 -8.55
N LEU A 55 5.51 -6.11 -8.95
CA LEU A 55 6.60 -5.43 -9.68
C LEU A 55 6.07 -4.75 -10.95
N ALA A 56 5.22 -5.44 -11.72
CA ALA A 56 4.63 -4.87 -12.94
C ALA A 56 3.82 -3.60 -12.65
N MET A 57 3.01 -3.61 -11.57
CA MET A 57 2.13 -2.50 -11.23
C MET A 57 2.87 -1.34 -10.56
N ASP A 58 3.85 -1.61 -9.69
CA ASP A 58 4.70 -0.55 -9.12
C ASP A 58 5.57 0.09 -10.21
N LEU A 59 6.18 -0.69 -11.12
CA LEU A 59 6.88 -0.16 -12.31
C LEU A 59 5.99 0.74 -13.16
N GLN A 60 4.75 0.30 -13.43
CA GLN A 60 3.80 1.07 -14.23
C GLN A 60 3.44 2.40 -13.57
N ASN A 61 3.22 2.42 -12.25
CA ASN A 61 2.82 3.64 -11.53
C ASN A 61 4.01 4.55 -11.17
N ALA A 62 5.16 3.99 -10.77
CA ALA A 62 6.41 4.71 -10.57
C ALA A 62 6.78 5.56 -11.79
N THR A 63 6.71 4.94 -12.99
CA THR A 63 7.11 5.58 -14.26
C THR A 63 5.99 6.32 -15.00
N LYS A 64 4.78 6.43 -14.42
CA LYS A 64 3.76 7.38 -14.91
C LYS A 64 4.28 8.81 -14.69
N ARG A 65 4.47 9.54 -15.78
CA ARG A 65 4.84 10.96 -15.70
C ARG A 65 3.73 11.76 -15.02
N VAL A 66 4.09 12.48 -13.96
CA VAL A 66 3.25 13.53 -13.39
C VAL A 66 3.08 14.59 -14.46
N THR A 67 1.89 14.70 -15.06
CA THR A 67 1.62 15.73 -16.06
C THR A 67 1.58 17.09 -15.37
N ARG A 68 2.39 18.03 -15.87
CA ARG A 68 2.50 19.41 -15.31
C ARG A 68 1.14 20.13 -15.22
N GLU A 69 0.17 19.70 -16.01
CA GLU A 69 -1.22 20.20 -16.01
C GLU A 69 -1.89 20.15 -14.64
N LYS A 70 -1.47 19.26 -13.72
CA LYS A 70 -2.00 19.17 -12.35
C LYS A 70 -1.44 20.23 -11.39
N ILE A 71 -0.14 20.52 -11.45
CA ILE A 71 0.53 21.44 -10.51
C ILE A 71 0.71 22.80 -11.19
N THR A 72 -0.15 23.75 -10.85
CA THR A 72 -0.29 25.03 -11.59
C THR A 72 0.70 26.12 -11.20
N ASP A 73 1.73 25.82 -10.40
CA ASP A 73 2.81 26.75 -10.09
C ASP A 73 3.87 26.72 -11.21
N PRO A 74 4.03 27.79 -12.01
CA PRO A 74 4.96 27.82 -13.14
C PRO A 74 6.44 27.82 -12.71
N ASN A 75 6.74 28.10 -11.43
CA ASN A 75 8.10 28.09 -10.89
C ASN A 75 8.43 26.77 -10.18
N SER A 76 7.42 25.98 -9.80
CA SER A 76 7.64 24.67 -9.21
C SER A 76 8.18 23.72 -10.28
N LYS A 77 9.44 23.32 -10.13
CA LYS A 77 9.91 22.08 -10.73
C LYS A 77 9.16 20.90 -10.09
N ILE A 78 8.83 19.90 -10.89
CA ILE A 78 7.99 18.75 -10.53
C ILE A 78 8.78 17.49 -10.88
N ARG A 79 8.78 16.50 -9.99
CA ARG A 79 9.41 15.19 -10.22
C ARG A 79 8.87 14.56 -11.50
N ALA A 80 9.74 13.94 -12.30
CA ALA A 80 9.34 13.29 -13.54
C ALA A 80 8.54 11.99 -13.30
N ASP A 81 8.72 11.38 -12.14
CA ASP A 81 8.22 10.09 -11.69
C ASP A 81 7.87 10.15 -10.20
N SER A 82 7.09 9.17 -9.73
CA SER A 82 6.74 9.01 -8.31
C SER A 82 7.69 8.07 -7.55
N GLY A 83 8.55 7.33 -8.27
CA GLY A 83 9.39 6.27 -7.68
C GLY A 83 8.60 5.02 -7.26
N SER A 84 9.34 4.00 -6.82
CA SER A 84 8.78 2.78 -6.24
C SER A 84 8.19 3.03 -4.85
N CYS A 85 7.01 2.48 -4.57
CA CYS A 85 6.40 2.62 -3.23
C CYS A 85 7.10 1.75 -2.17
N PHE A 86 7.73 0.65 -2.57
CA PHE A 86 8.27 -0.37 -1.67
C PHE A 86 9.37 0.14 -0.72
N PRO A 87 10.52 0.66 -1.20
CA PRO A 87 11.58 1.17 -0.31
C PRO A 87 11.13 2.42 0.46
N VAL A 88 10.13 3.13 -0.05
CA VAL A 88 9.57 4.33 0.60
C VAL A 88 8.73 3.96 1.83
N ILE A 89 7.86 2.95 1.72
CA ILE A 89 7.07 2.47 2.86
C ILE A 89 7.98 1.77 3.88
N GLU A 90 9.01 1.04 3.44
CA GLU A 90 10.07 0.51 4.31
C GLU A 90 10.81 1.64 5.06
N GLN A 91 11.19 2.73 4.37
CA GLN A 91 11.85 3.89 4.99
C GLN A 91 10.95 4.58 6.03
N ILE A 92 9.66 4.76 5.73
CA ILE A 92 8.68 5.33 6.69
C ILE A 92 8.51 4.41 7.90
N SER A 93 8.47 3.09 7.69
CA SER A 93 8.38 2.09 8.78
C SER A 93 9.54 2.23 9.75
N ALA A 94 10.77 2.30 9.23
CA ALA A 94 11.97 2.51 10.05
C ALA A 94 11.94 3.85 10.79
N GLU A 95 11.49 4.93 10.14
CA GLU A 95 11.41 6.27 10.73
C GLU A 95 10.38 6.36 11.88
N ILE A 96 9.24 5.66 11.80
CA ILE A 96 8.24 5.62 12.88
C ILE A 96 8.52 4.57 13.97
N GLY A 97 9.59 3.79 13.84
CA GLY A 97 9.95 2.69 14.75
C GLY A 97 9.00 1.49 14.65
N ALA A 98 8.54 1.17 13.45
CA ALA A 98 7.67 0.04 13.16
C ALA A 98 8.38 -1.09 12.40
N GLU A 99 7.87 -2.31 12.55
CA GLU A 99 8.25 -3.42 11.69
C GLU A 99 7.57 -3.28 10.33
N PHE A 100 8.32 -3.41 9.23
CA PHE A 100 7.76 -3.45 7.89
C PHE A 100 7.35 -4.87 7.53
N ASP A 101 6.08 -5.09 7.21
CA ASP A 101 5.56 -6.38 6.78
C ASP A 101 5.66 -6.51 5.25
N PRO A 102 6.38 -7.51 4.72
CA PRO A 102 6.63 -7.64 3.29
C PRO A 102 5.47 -8.32 2.53
N PHE A 103 4.33 -8.60 3.17
CA PHE A 103 3.16 -9.21 2.54
C PHE A 103 2.62 -8.36 1.37
N LEU A 104 2.56 -8.97 0.18
CA LEU A 104 1.90 -8.44 -1.00
C LEU A 104 0.89 -9.45 -1.57
N LEU A 105 -0.23 -8.97 -2.11
CA LEU A 105 -1.25 -9.84 -2.71
C LEU A 105 -0.72 -10.71 -3.86
N THR A 106 0.33 -10.29 -4.58
CA THR A 106 0.95 -11.15 -5.60
C THR A 106 1.48 -12.46 -5.00
N ASP A 107 2.01 -12.45 -3.79
CA ASP A 107 2.44 -13.68 -3.12
C ASP A 107 1.23 -14.59 -2.80
N LEU A 108 0.12 -14.00 -2.35
CA LEU A 108 -1.15 -14.70 -2.09
C LEU A 108 -1.72 -15.35 -3.35
N TYR A 109 -1.81 -14.62 -4.47
CA TYR A 109 -2.41 -15.12 -5.71
C TYR A 109 -1.57 -16.24 -6.37
N HIS A 110 -0.24 -16.18 -6.28
CA HIS A 110 0.68 -17.19 -6.86
C HIS A 110 1.14 -18.29 -5.87
N ASN A 111 0.67 -18.26 -4.62
CA ASN A 111 1.12 -19.14 -3.54
C ASN A 111 2.64 -19.06 -3.25
N PHE A 112 3.23 -17.87 -3.37
CA PHE A 112 4.63 -17.65 -2.99
C PHE A 112 4.76 -17.42 -1.47
N PRO A 113 5.92 -17.72 -0.86
CA PRO A 113 6.25 -17.23 0.47
C PRO A 113 6.21 -15.69 0.49
N PHE A 114 5.60 -15.10 1.53
CA PHE A 114 5.42 -13.65 1.61
C PHE A 114 6.75 -12.88 1.54
N GLY A 115 6.74 -11.76 0.82
CA GLY A 115 7.92 -10.97 0.49
C GLY A 115 8.67 -11.44 -0.75
N THR A 116 8.20 -12.47 -1.46
CA THR A 116 8.83 -12.93 -2.72
C THR A 116 8.65 -11.89 -3.83
N ALA A 117 7.44 -11.40 -4.05
CA ALA A 117 7.14 -10.35 -5.01
C ALA A 117 7.83 -9.02 -4.66
N LEU A 118 7.88 -8.67 -3.36
CA LEU A 118 8.63 -7.49 -2.87
C LEU A 118 10.12 -7.61 -3.22
N LYS A 119 10.74 -8.75 -2.92
CA LYS A 119 12.15 -9.01 -3.18
C LYS A 119 12.48 -8.97 -4.67
N GLN A 120 11.62 -9.53 -5.52
CA GLN A 120 11.73 -9.41 -6.99
C GLN A 120 11.69 -7.94 -7.43
N ALA A 121 10.77 -7.15 -6.87
CA ALA A 121 10.65 -5.74 -7.20
C ALA A 121 11.89 -4.92 -6.79
N VAL A 122 12.37 -5.08 -5.55
CA VAL A 122 13.56 -4.38 -5.02
C VAL A 122 14.83 -4.76 -5.79
N GLN A 123 14.95 -6.01 -6.27
CA GLN A 123 16.08 -6.43 -7.11
C GLN A 123 16.13 -5.72 -8.47
N CYS A 124 15.03 -5.14 -8.94
CA CYS A 124 14.93 -4.44 -10.23
C CYS A 124 15.10 -2.90 -10.11
N LEU A 125 15.31 -2.37 -8.91
CA LEU A 125 15.50 -0.93 -8.67
C LEU A 125 16.95 -0.49 -8.91
N ASP A 126 17.10 0.75 -9.37
CA ASP A 126 18.33 1.52 -9.14
C ASP A 126 18.39 1.90 -7.65
N LYS A 127 19.49 1.51 -6.99
CA LYS A 127 19.66 1.64 -5.54
C LYS A 127 19.77 3.10 -5.08
N ASP A 128 20.23 3.99 -5.95
CA ASP A 128 20.52 5.38 -5.59
C ASP A 128 19.34 6.31 -5.92
N GLN A 129 18.28 5.82 -6.58
CA GLN A 129 17.15 6.65 -7.03
C GLN A 129 15.75 6.08 -6.70
N TYR A 130 15.63 4.83 -6.22
CA TYR A 130 14.34 4.12 -6.06
C TYR A 130 13.48 4.07 -7.34
N ASN A 131 14.14 4.24 -8.49
CA ASN A 131 13.54 4.21 -9.82
C ASN A 131 13.93 2.90 -10.53
N TYR A 132 13.06 2.39 -11.38
CA TYR A 132 13.27 1.10 -12.03
C TYR A 132 14.27 1.15 -13.17
N GLN A 133 15.14 0.13 -13.23
CA GLN A 133 16.16 0.02 -14.28
C GLN A 133 15.51 -0.15 -15.65
N SER A 134 15.97 0.62 -16.65
CA SER A 134 15.26 0.79 -17.93
C SER A 134 15.02 -0.50 -18.73
N HIS A 135 15.86 -1.52 -18.52
CA HIS A 135 15.85 -2.79 -19.25
C HIS A 135 14.83 -3.83 -18.74
N ILE A 136 14.13 -3.58 -17.63
CA ILE A 136 13.12 -4.52 -17.13
C ILE A 136 11.77 -4.42 -17.86
N LYS A 137 11.59 -3.38 -18.69
CA LYS A 137 10.35 -3.13 -19.43
C LYS A 137 10.11 -4.23 -20.47
N GLY A 138 8.90 -4.78 -20.47
CA GLY A 138 8.50 -5.87 -21.37
C GLY A 138 8.76 -7.29 -20.84
N GLN A 139 9.33 -7.43 -19.63
CA GLN A 139 9.41 -8.73 -18.96
C GLN A 139 8.05 -9.14 -18.37
N ASN A 140 7.71 -10.42 -18.49
CA ASN A 140 6.41 -10.98 -18.07
C ASN A 140 6.47 -11.46 -16.60
N PHE A 141 6.39 -10.51 -15.67
CA PHE A 141 6.38 -10.75 -14.22
C PHE A 141 5.04 -11.31 -13.71
N PRO A 142 5.00 -11.97 -12.53
CA PRO A 142 3.76 -12.27 -11.82
C PRO A 142 2.96 -10.99 -11.53
N ASN A 143 1.64 -11.03 -11.76
CA ASN A 143 0.71 -9.94 -11.43
C ASN A 143 -0.41 -10.44 -10.50
N TRP A 144 -1.36 -9.58 -10.12
CA TRP A 144 -2.45 -9.89 -9.18
C TRP A 144 -3.80 -9.38 -9.72
N ILE A 145 -4.91 -9.96 -9.23
CA ILE A 145 -6.26 -9.49 -9.61
C ILE A 145 -6.54 -8.15 -8.92
N LEU A 146 -6.32 -7.05 -9.65
CA LEU A 146 -6.46 -5.69 -9.15
C LEU A 146 -7.89 -5.36 -8.70
N ASP A 147 -8.06 -5.22 -7.39
CA ASP A 147 -9.28 -4.74 -6.74
C ASP A 147 -9.19 -3.22 -6.48
N GLU A 148 -9.86 -2.40 -7.27
CA GLU A 148 -9.83 -0.94 -7.09
C GLU A 148 -10.52 -0.49 -5.80
N SER A 149 -11.40 -1.34 -5.24
CA SER A 149 -12.08 -1.08 -3.96
C SER A 149 -11.23 -1.42 -2.74
N LYS A 150 -10.06 -2.07 -2.93
CA LYS A 150 -9.11 -2.49 -1.88
C LYS A 150 -9.63 -3.44 -0.80
N LEU A 151 -10.89 -3.91 -0.88
CA LEU A 151 -11.47 -4.84 0.10
C LEU A 151 -10.61 -6.10 0.28
N THR A 152 -10.16 -6.72 -0.82
CA THR A 152 -9.29 -7.90 -0.76
C THR A 152 -7.94 -7.63 -0.10
N LEU A 153 -7.41 -6.41 -0.22
CA LEU A 153 -6.14 -5.99 0.39
C LEU A 153 -6.29 -5.79 1.90
N LEU A 154 -7.29 -5.01 2.32
CA LEU A 154 -7.57 -4.77 3.74
C LEU A 154 -7.93 -6.09 4.45
N TYR A 155 -8.84 -6.88 3.87
CA TYR A 155 -9.25 -8.16 4.45
C TYR A 155 -8.06 -9.10 4.64
N ALA A 156 -7.18 -9.24 3.63
CA ALA A 156 -6.01 -10.08 3.74
C ALA A 156 -5.04 -9.62 4.85
N GLN A 157 -4.79 -8.32 4.96
CA GLN A 157 -3.87 -7.76 5.95
C GLN A 157 -4.43 -7.83 7.38
N ILE A 158 -5.73 -7.53 7.57
CA ILE A 158 -6.46 -7.67 8.84
C ILE A 158 -6.40 -9.12 9.31
N GLN A 159 -6.76 -10.07 8.44
CA GLN A 159 -6.79 -11.49 8.81
C GLN A 159 -5.39 -12.04 9.06
N LYS A 160 -4.37 -11.62 8.29
CA LYS A 160 -2.97 -11.99 8.54
C LYS A 160 -2.53 -11.58 9.96
N ILE A 161 -2.64 -10.30 10.31
CA ILE A 161 -2.11 -9.82 11.59
C ILE A 161 -2.91 -10.35 12.79
N ALA A 162 -4.22 -10.57 12.63
CA ALA A 162 -5.05 -11.17 13.67
C ALA A 162 -4.69 -12.65 13.91
N ASN A 163 -4.41 -13.44 12.86
CA ASN A 163 -3.90 -14.81 12.99
C ASN A 163 -2.51 -14.85 13.67
N GLU A 164 -1.65 -13.87 13.42
CA GLU A 164 -0.30 -13.78 14.01
C GLU A 164 -0.30 -13.27 15.46
N LYS A 165 -1.36 -12.58 15.89
CA LYS A 165 -1.48 -11.88 17.17
C LYS A 165 -2.89 -12.03 17.81
N PRO A 166 -3.42 -13.25 18.02
CA PRO A 166 -4.82 -13.45 18.42
C PRO A 166 -5.14 -12.93 19.84
N GLU A 167 -4.17 -12.96 20.76
CA GLU A 167 -4.31 -12.50 22.16
C GLU A 167 -4.11 -10.97 22.33
N GLU A 168 -3.83 -10.25 21.25
CA GLU A 168 -3.49 -8.83 21.26
C GLU A 168 -4.64 -8.00 20.69
N HIS A 169 -4.89 -6.81 21.23
CA HIS A 169 -5.76 -5.83 20.58
C HIS A 169 -5.01 -5.19 19.41
N ILE A 170 -5.72 -4.91 18.31
CA ILE A 170 -5.12 -4.46 17.06
C ILE A 170 -5.86 -3.23 16.55
N ASP A 171 -5.20 -2.08 16.62
CA ASP A 171 -5.66 -0.82 16.04
C ASP A 171 -5.25 -0.77 14.56
N PHE A 172 -6.08 -1.33 13.66
CA PHE A 172 -5.77 -1.42 12.23
C PHE A 172 -6.15 -0.13 11.50
N ASN A 173 -5.16 0.72 11.24
CA ASN A 173 -5.31 2.01 10.60
C ASN A 173 -4.98 1.91 9.10
N PHE A 174 -5.96 2.16 8.24
CA PHE A 174 -5.77 2.23 6.78
C PHE A 174 -5.74 3.69 6.30
N PHE A 175 -4.77 4.06 5.46
CA PHE A 175 -4.56 5.43 4.98
C PHE A 175 -4.66 5.53 3.45
N ASP A 176 -5.54 6.39 2.96
CA ASP A 176 -5.80 6.64 1.52
C ASP A 176 -6.18 8.11 1.27
N ASP A 177 -6.01 8.65 0.05
CA ASP A 177 -6.46 10.00 -0.29
C ASP A 177 -7.88 10.03 -0.91
N ARG A 178 -8.33 8.89 -1.47
CA ARG A 178 -9.61 8.76 -2.18
C ARG A 178 -10.78 8.56 -1.23
N LYS A 179 -11.59 9.62 -1.08
CA LYS A 179 -12.82 9.58 -0.28
C LYS A 179 -13.79 8.51 -0.79
N ASP A 180 -13.87 8.28 -2.10
CA ASP A 180 -14.77 7.30 -2.72
C ASP A 180 -14.39 5.84 -2.40
N ILE A 181 -13.09 5.53 -2.26
CA ILE A 181 -12.64 4.23 -1.75
C ILE A 181 -12.98 4.10 -0.26
N LEU A 182 -12.66 5.11 0.54
CA LEU A 182 -12.86 5.08 1.99
C LEU A 182 -14.35 5.03 2.39
N ASP A 183 -15.22 5.77 1.69
CA ASP A 183 -16.69 5.71 1.88
C ASP A 183 -17.23 4.31 1.60
N ALA A 184 -16.79 3.68 0.50
CA ALA A 184 -17.22 2.35 0.10
C ALA A 184 -16.74 1.27 1.08
N LEU A 185 -15.49 1.36 1.55
CA LEU A 185 -14.94 0.48 2.57
C LEU A 185 -15.62 0.66 3.93
N GLN A 186 -15.89 1.90 4.36
CA GLN A 186 -16.59 2.19 5.61
C GLN A 186 -17.95 1.52 5.63
N GLN A 187 -18.77 1.78 4.59
CA GLN A 187 -20.09 1.18 4.46
C GLN A 187 -20.00 -0.36 4.45
N TYR A 188 -19.14 -0.93 3.62
CA TYR A 188 -19.02 -2.38 3.47
C TYR A 188 -18.62 -3.09 4.78
N PHE A 189 -17.65 -2.56 5.53
CA PHE A 189 -17.26 -3.14 6.82
C PHE A 189 -18.25 -2.82 7.95
N THR A 190 -19.06 -1.77 7.82
CA THR A 190 -20.16 -1.46 8.77
C THR A 190 -21.37 -2.38 8.56
N ASP A 191 -21.64 -2.78 7.30
CA ASP A 191 -22.65 -3.78 6.96
C ASP A 191 -22.19 -5.22 7.30
N TYR A 192 -20.87 -5.46 7.29
CA TYR A 192 -20.26 -6.78 7.48
C TYR A 192 -19.12 -6.81 8.53
N PRO A 193 -19.33 -6.34 9.78
CA PRO A 193 -18.28 -6.25 10.82
C PRO A 193 -17.72 -7.62 11.22
N LYS A 194 -18.43 -8.71 10.92
CA LYS A 194 -17.98 -10.10 11.12
C LYS A 194 -16.84 -10.54 10.20
N LEU A 195 -16.48 -9.72 9.21
CA LEU A 195 -15.26 -9.89 8.42
C LEU A 195 -13.99 -9.37 9.14
N ILE A 196 -14.16 -8.61 10.22
CA ILE A 196 -13.07 -8.10 11.07
C ILE A 196 -13.07 -8.94 12.36
N PRO A 197 -11.95 -9.58 12.75
CA PRO A 197 -11.89 -10.38 13.98
C PRO A 197 -12.09 -9.53 15.24
N LYS A 198 -12.67 -10.12 16.30
CA LYS A 198 -13.08 -9.43 17.54
C LYS A 198 -11.96 -8.73 18.31
N ASN A 199 -10.70 -9.10 18.05
CA ASN A 199 -9.53 -8.44 18.63
C ASN A 199 -9.04 -7.21 17.82
N VAL A 200 -9.60 -6.96 16.62
CA VAL A 200 -9.23 -5.86 15.71
C VAL A 200 -10.29 -4.75 15.72
N THR A 201 -9.83 -3.51 15.70
CA THR A 201 -10.63 -2.32 15.35
C THR A 201 -10.10 -1.74 14.05
N LEU A 202 -10.95 -1.60 13.03
CA LEU A 202 -10.59 -0.98 11.75
C LEU A 202 -10.85 0.53 11.81
N ILE A 203 -9.83 1.32 11.47
CA ILE A 203 -9.86 2.79 11.48
C ILE A 203 -9.46 3.28 10.09
N LEU A 204 -10.42 3.80 9.34
CA LEU A 204 -10.17 4.36 8.01
C LEU A 204 -9.77 5.84 8.15
N ASN A 205 -8.65 6.22 7.52
CA ASN A 205 -8.05 7.54 7.64
C ASN A 205 -7.84 8.17 6.25
N ARG A 206 -8.50 9.29 5.99
CA ARG A 206 -8.23 10.05 4.76
C ARG A 206 -7.02 10.95 4.93
N TYR A 207 -5.97 10.75 4.12
CA TYR A 207 -4.76 11.57 4.08
C TYR A 207 -4.37 11.87 2.64
N ALA A 208 -4.24 13.15 2.29
CA ALA A 208 -3.93 13.65 0.95
C ALA A 208 -2.70 14.58 0.94
N GLY A 209 -1.74 14.32 1.83
CA GLY A 209 -0.61 15.20 2.09
C GLY A 209 -0.95 16.50 2.85
N PRO A 210 0.06 17.30 3.20
CA PRO A 210 -0.14 18.57 3.90
C PRO A 210 -0.61 19.71 2.99
N THR A 211 -0.48 19.59 1.66
CA THR A 211 -0.95 20.58 0.68
C THR A 211 -1.63 19.96 -0.54
N ASP A 212 -2.61 20.65 -1.11
CA ASP A 212 -3.23 20.28 -2.39
C ASP A 212 -2.36 20.59 -3.61
N GLU A 213 -2.85 20.25 -4.82
CA GLU A 213 -2.18 20.50 -6.10
C GLU A 213 -1.86 22.00 -6.36
N LYS A 214 -2.54 22.91 -5.64
CA LYS A 214 -2.36 24.37 -5.71
C LYS A 214 -1.49 24.93 -4.57
N GLY A 215 -0.99 24.07 -3.69
CA GLY A 215 -0.20 24.47 -2.51
C GLY A 215 -1.03 25.03 -1.34
N LYS A 216 -2.36 24.92 -1.38
CA LYS A 216 -3.20 25.27 -0.23
C LYS A 216 -3.03 24.20 0.85
N VAL A 217 -2.83 24.63 2.10
CA VAL A 217 -2.69 23.71 3.24
C VAL A 217 -3.99 22.93 3.47
N ASN A 218 -3.87 21.60 3.52
CA ASN A 218 -4.97 20.70 3.88
C ASN A 218 -5.24 20.78 5.39
N LYS A 219 -6.50 21.04 5.77
CA LYS A 219 -6.95 21.07 7.17
C LYS A 219 -8.35 20.41 7.28
N PRO A 220 -8.54 19.40 8.16
CA PRO A 220 -7.50 18.74 8.96
C PRO A 220 -6.47 18.00 8.07
N LEU A 221 -5.33 17.63 8.64
CA LEU A 221 -4.27 16.89 7.93
C LEU A 221 -4.71 15.46 7.58
N ILE A 222 -5.41 14.84 8.53
CA ILE A 222 -6.05 13.53 8.41
C ILE A 222 -7.53 13.75 8.72
N THR A 223 -8.43 13.15 7.94
CA THR A 223 -9.85 13.03 8.29
C THR A 223 -10.14 11.56 8.65
N PRO A 224 -10.21 11.20 9.94
CA PRO A 224 -10.61 9.85 10.33
C PRO A 224 -12.10 9.62 10.07
N TYR A 225 -12.46 8.36 9.88
CA TYR A 225 -13.84 7.85 9.89
C TYR A 225 -14.14 7.24 11.27
N ASP A 226 -15.41 6.93 11.53
CA ASP A 226 -15.82 6.25 12.77
C ASP A 226 -15.19 4.84 12.84
N PRO A 227 -14.49 4.48 13.95
CA PRO A 227 -13.88 3.16 14.08
C PRO A 227 -14.89 2.02 14.02
N ILE A 228 -14.55 0.95 13.29
CA ILE A 228 -15.37 -0.25 13.14
C ILE A 228 -14.76 -1.37 14.01
N PRO A 229 -15.32 -1.68 15.19
CA PRO A 229 -14.89 -2.82 15.99
C PRO A 229 -15.29 -4.14 15.30
N GLY A 230 -14.44 -5.16 15.38
CA GLY A 230 -14.72 -6.47 14.80
C GLY A 230 -15.78 -7.27 15.55
N GLU A 231 -16.61 -8.01 14.79
CA GLU A 231 -17.58 -8.98 15.33
C GLU A 231 -17.24 -10.44 14.94
N GLY A 232 -16.16 -10.66 14.18
CA GLY A 232 -15.74 -12.01 13.77
C GLY A 232 -15.15 -12.74 14.96
N GLU A 233 -15.78 -13.82 15.42
CA GLU A 233 -15.33 -14.51 16.64
C GLU A 233 -13.85 -14.90 16.58
N GLU A 234 -13.39 -15.53 15.51
CA GLU A 234 -11.99 -15.91 15.35
C GLU A 234 -11.44 -15.38 14.01
N PRO A 235 -10.12 -15.17 13.88
CA PRO A 235 -9.50 -14.89 12.59
C PRO A 235 -9.79 -16.00 11.57
N ASP A 236 -10.00 -15.62 10.31
CA ASP A 236 -10.15 -16.59 9.22
C ASP A 236 -8.80 -17.24 8.93
N ALA A 237 -8.60 -18.45 9.45
CA ALA A 237 -7.40 -19.26 9.20
C ALA A 237 -7.20 -19.60 7.71
N ASN A 238 -8.25 -19.47 6.87
CA ASN A 238 -8.23 -19.76 5.44
C ASN A 238 -8.30 -18.48 4.57
N TYR A 239 -8.00 -17.30 5.11
CA TYR A 239 -8.18 -16.02 4.41
C TYR A 239 -7.52 -15.96 3.02
N LEU A 240 -6.43 -16.71 2.80
CA LEU A 240 -5.76 -16.84 1.50
C LEU A 240 -6.66 -17.45 0.41
N LEU A 241 -7.55 -18.38 0.78
CA LEU A 241 -8.58 -18.94 -0.10
C LEU A 241 -9.78 -17.99 -0.19
N THR A 242 -10.22 -17.41 0.93
CA THR A 242 -11.35 -16.48 0.99
C THR A 242 -11.13 -15.25 0.10
N VAL A 243 -9.94 -14.64 0.10
CA VAL A 243 -9.55 -13.54 -0.80
C VAL A 243 -9.67 -13.94 -2.27
N LYS A 244 -9.25 -15.16 -2.63
CA LYS A 244 -9.36 -15.69 -3.99
C LYS A 244 -10.83 -15.93 -4.37
N GLN A 245 -11.67 -16.37 -3.43
CA GLN A 245 -13.12 -16.49 -3.61
C GLN A 245 -13.79 -15.12 -3.81
N MET A 246 -13.40 -14.10 -3.05
CA MET A 246 -13.87 -12.71 -3.27
C MET A 246 -13.61 -12.25 -4.70
N ALA A 247 -12.37 -12.41 -5.18
CA ALA A 247 -12.00 -12.06 -6.54
C ALA A 247 -12.70 -12.93 -7.60
N ALA A 248 -12.85 -14.24 -7.36
CA ALA A 248 -13.52 -15.16 -8.27
C ALA A 248 -15.01 -14.82 -8.47
N VAL A 249 -15.75 -14.62 -7.38
CA VAL A 249 -17.16 -14.16 -7.40
C VAL A 249 -17.27 -12.83 -8.11
N THR A 250 -16.36 -11.90 -7.84
CA THR A 250 -16.38 -10.55 -8.42
C THR A 250 -16.11 -10.60 -9.93
N LEU A 251 -15.17 -11.44 -10.41
CA LEU A 251 -14.93 -11.67 -11.84
C LEU A 251 -16.17 -12.22 -12.56
N GLU A 252 -16.81 -13.24 -11.98
CA GLU A 252 -18.02 -13.87 -12.54
C GLU A 252 -19.19 -12.87 -12.66
N ASN A 253 -19.34 -11.96 -11.68
CA ASN A 253 -20.38 -10.93 -11.68
C ASN A 253 -20.02 -9.69 -12.53
N THR A 254 -18.75 -9.36 -12.68
CA THR A 254 -18.29 -8.23 -13.52
C THR A 254 -18.35 -8.57 -15.02
N PHE A 255 -18.19 -9.85 -15.38
CA PHE A 255 -18.18 -10.34 -16.77
C PHE A 255 -19.21 -11.48 -17.01
N PRO A 256 -20.52 -11.22 -16.84
CA PRO A 256 -21.53 -12.26 -16.59
C PRO A 256 -22.01 -13.08 -17.81
N ASP A 257 -21.57 -12.77 -19.05
CA ASP A 257 -22.29 -13.19 -20.26
C ASP A 257 -21.51 -14.20 -21.16
N PRO A 258 -22.03 -15.43 -21.41
CA PRO A 258 -21.29 -16.50 -22.10
C PRO A 258 -21.62 -16.71 -23.59
N VAL A 259 -22.48 -15.88 -24.21
CA VAL A 259 -23.29 -16.30 -25.39
C VAL A 259 -22.65 -16.14 -26.79
N SER A 260 -21.83 -15.12 -27.07
CA SER A 260 -21.43 -14.82 -28.47
C SER A 260 -19.98 -14.35 -28.68
N ALA A 261 -19.00 -15.17 -28.27
CA ALA A 261 -17.59 -14.97 -28.63
C ALA A 261 -16.86 -16.30 -28.83
N SER A 262 -16.23 -16.47 -29.98
CA SER A 262 -15.37 -17.61 -30.33
C SER A 262 -13.92 -17.37 -29.94
N SER A 263 -13.28 -18.40 -29.38
CA SER A 263 -11.81 -18.62 -29.42
C SER A 263 -10.89 -17.50 -28.91
N ALA A 264 -11.22 -16.87 -27.79
CA ALA A 264 -10.26 -16.15 -26.94
C ALA A 264 -10.49 -16.53 -25.46
N LEU A 265 -9.43 -16.51 -24.64
CA LEU A 265 -9.48 -16.91 -23.23
C LEU A 265 -10.53 -16.08 -22.47
N ARG A 266 -11.47 -16.76 -21.80
CA ARG A 266 -12.59 -16.12 -21.10
C ARG A 266 -12.15 -15.68 -19.70
N MET A 267 -11.97 -14.38 -19.51
CA MET A 267 -11.43 -13.78 -18.28
C MET A 267 -12.45 -13.71 -17.12
N ASN A 268 -13.51 -14.51 -17.15
CA ASN A 268 -14.64 -14.44 -16.21
C ASN A 268 -14.65 -15.55 -15.15
N CYS A 269 -13.57 -16.33 -15.00
CA CYS A 269 -13.40 -17.24 -13.87
C CYS A 269 -11.94 -17.32 -13.42
N TYR A 270 -11.72 -17.58 -12.13
CA TYR A 270 -10.41 -17.52 -11.49
C TYR A 270 -9.35 -18.40 -12.20
N ASN A 271 -9.72 -19.62 -12.59
CA ASN A 271 -8.77 -20.58 -13.18
C ASN A 271 -8.24 -20.11 -14.55
N ASN A 272 -9.07 -19.45 -15.37
CA ASN A 272 -8.62 -18.82 -16.62
C ASN A 272 -7.75 -17.59 -16.35
N VAL A 273 -8.08 -16.80 -15.33
CA VAL A 273 -7.30 -15.61 -14.94
C VAL A 273 -5.91 -16.00 -14.41
N ALA A 274 -5.81 -17.09 -13.66
CA ALA A 274 -4.54 -17.68 -13.25
C ALA A 274 -3.67 -18.12 -14.45
N SER A 275 -4.27 -18.64 -15.53
CA SER A 275 -3.53 -19.10 -16.72
C SER A 275 -2.75 -17.99 -17.43
N VAL A 276 -3.12 -16.72 -17.22
CA VAL A 276 -2.41 -15.52 -17.73
C VAL A 276 -1.75 -14.71 -16.59
N LYS A 277 -1.37 -15.36 -15.49
CA LYS A 277 -0.69 -14.77 -14.32
C LYS A 277 -1.46 -13.62 -13.65
N PHE A 278 -2.79 -13.66 -13.72
CA PHE A 278 -3.70 -12.65 -13.17
C PHE A 278 -3.59 -11.26 -13.83
N ASP A 279 -3.10 -11.17 -15.06
CA ASP A 279 -3.13 -9.92 -15.82
C ASP A 279 -4.54 -9.68 -16.41
N VAL A 280 -5.36 -8.91 -15.69
CA VAL A 280 -6.76 -8.61 -16.02
C VAL A 280 -7.12 -7.14 -15.83
N SER A 281 -8.25 -6.75 -16.43
CA SER A 281 -8.95 -5.51 -16.07
C SER A 281 -9.24 -5.45 -14.57
N PRO A 282 -9.25 -4.25 -13.96
CA PRO A 282 -9.60 -4.08 -12.56
C PRO A 282 -11.02 -4.56 -12.22
N ILE A 283 -11.24 -4.90 -10.94
CA ILE A 283 -12.52 -5.29 -10.36
C ILE A 283 -12.89 -4.45 -9.13
N GLU A 284 -14.16 -4.48 -8.73
CA GLU A 284 -14.71 -3.71 -7.59
C GLU A 284 -15.31 -4.67 -6.54
N CYS A 285 -14.49 -5.32 -5.70
CA CYS A 285 -14.97 -6.39 -4.80
C CYS A 285 -16.10 -5.95 -3.86
N VAL A 286 -16.04 -4.73 -3.28
CA VAL A 286 -17.09 -4.15 -2.42
C VAL A 286 -18.50 -4.19 -3.04
N LYS A 287 -18.60 -4.13 -4.36
CA LYS A 287 -19.86 -3.98 -5.10
C LYS A 287 -20.54 -5.31 -5.45
N TYR A 288 -19.76 -6.38 -5.59
CA TYR A 288 -20.24 -7.66 -6.13
C TYR A 288 -20.07 -8.84 -5.17
N TYR A 289 -19.09 -8.79 -4.25
CA TYR A 289 -18.94 -9.82 -3.21
C TYR A 289 -19.80 -9.49 -1.98
N LYS A 290 -20.27 -10.54 -1.30
CA LYS A 290 -20.89 -10.48 0.03
C LYS A 290 -20.41 -11.68 0.85
N PRO A 291 -20.31 -11.59 2.20
CA PRO A 291 -19.86 -12.70 3.04
C PRO A 291 -20.61 -14.00 2.75
N GLY A 292 -19.87 -15.10 2.58
CA GLY A 292 -20.43 -16.42 2.29
C GLY A 292 -20.85 -16.66 0.83
N MET A 293 -20.66 -15.71 -0.09
CA MET A 293 -20.73 -16.00 -1.52
C MET A 293 -19.56 -16.91 -1.94
N LEU A 294 -19.86 -17.91 -2.77
CA LEU A 294 -18.89 -18.81 -3.38
C LEU A 294 -18.93 -18.65 -4.91
N PRO A 295 -17.81 -18.82 -5.62
CA PRO A 295 -17.80 -18.74 -7.08
C PRO A 295 -18.53 -19.93 -7.70
N ILE A 296 -19.15 -19.70 -8.86
CA ILE A 296 -19.85 -20.69 -9.68
C ILE A 296 -18.86 -21.76 -10.16
N GLN A 297 -17.64 -21.35 -10.50
CA GLN A 297 -16.54 -22.26 -10.83
C GLN A 297 -15.61 -22.43 -9.62
N PRO A 298 -15.48 -23.64 -9.05
CA PRO A 298 -14.53 -23.90 -7.98
C PRO A 298 -13.11 -23.49 -8.36
N ILE A 299 -12.45 -22.79 -7.45
CA ILE A 299 -11.04 -22.47 -7.56
C ILE A 299 -10.27 -23.79 -7.52
N SER A 300 -9.60 -24.11 -8.63
CA SER A 300 -8.69 -25.24 -8.65
C SER A 300 -7.42 -24.81 -7.94
N GLU A 301 -7.28 -25.18 -6.67
CA GLU A 301 -5.97 -25.13 -6.04
C GLU A 301 -4.99 -25.92 -6.93
N PRO A 302 -3.79 -25.38 -7.20
CA PRO A 302 -2.77 -26.17 -7.85
C PRO A 302 -2.52 -27.35 -6.90
N LYS A 303 -2.87 -28.56 -7.33
CA LYS A 303 -2.40 -29.78 -6.68
C LYS A 303 -0.91 -29.59 -6.48
N GLU A 304 -0.44 -29.61 -5.24
CA GLU A 304 0.99 -29.56 -4.95
C GLU A 304 1.64 -30.55 -5.90
N ALA A 305 2.51 -30.06 -6.79
CA ALA A 305 3.06 -30.87 -7.86
C ALA A 305 3.74 -32.05 -7.17
N ALA A 306 3.11 -33.22 -7.27
CA ALA A 306 3.49 -34.36 -6.46
C ALA A 306 4.97 -34.56 -6.72
N ASN A 307 5.77 -34.41 -5.66
CA ASN A 307 7.20 -34.61 -5.78
C ASN A 307 7.38 -36.12 -5.92
N ASP A 308 7.19 -36.58 -7.16
CA ASP A 308 7.63 -37.85 -7.69
C ASP A 308 9.15 -37.82 -7.62
N SER A 309 9.65 -37.98 -6.40
CA SER A 309 10.99 -38.43 -6.14
C SER A 309 11.06 -39.85 -6.69
N GLU A 310 11.30 -39.95 -8.00
CA GLU A 310 12.06 -41.04 -8.59
C GLU A 310 13.40 -41.06 -7.85
N THR A 311 13.42 -41.68 -6.67
CA THR A 311 14.63 -42.03 -5.96
C THR A 311 15.41 -42.93 -6.91
N PRO A 312 16.59 -42.51 -7.41
CA PRO A 312 17.41 -43.41 -8.21
C PRO A 312 17.67 -44.66 -7.38
N ASP A 313 17.60 -45.83 -8.00
CA ASP A 313 17.61 -47.13 -7.31
C ASP A 313 19.04 -47.50 -6.82
N SER A 314 19.58 -46.65 -5.93
CA SER A 314 20.90 -46.77 -5.34
C SER A 314 20.88 -47.82 -4.24
N LYS A 315 21.11 -49.06 -4.66
CA LYS A 315 21.64 -50.11 -3.78
C LYS A 315 22.92 -49.61 -3.10
N ASP A 316 23.22 -50.19 -1.94
CA ASP A 316 24.40 -49.91 -1.09
C ASP A 316 24.35 -48.62 -0.25
N ALA A 317 23.40 -48.56 0.70
CA ALA A 317 23.51 -47.73 1.91
C ALA A 317 23.08 -48.51 3.17
N ALA A 318 23.91 -48.48 4.22
CA ALA A 318 23.66 -49.16 5.49
C ALA A 318 22.75 -48.34 6.44
N PRO A 319 22.02 -48.97 7.37
CA PRO A 319 20.94 -48.30 8.10
C PRO A 319 21.43 -47.39 9.23
N LEU A 320 21.15 -46.09 9.13
CA LEU A 320 21.19 -45.16 10.26
C LEU A 320 19.80 -44.97 10.90
N ARG A 321 19.79 -44.77 12.21
CA ARG A 321 18.60 -44.89 13.06
C ARG A 321 17.71 -43.65 13.06
N ARG A 322 16.41 -43.86 13.25
CA ARG A 322 15.46 -42.84 13.74
C ARG A 322 16.03 -42.14 14.98
N LEU A 323 15.94 -40.81 15.00
CA LEU A 323 15.66 -40.05 16.22
C LEU A 323 14.57 -39.02 15.90
N SER A 324 13.56 -38.96 16.76
CA SER A 324 12.50 -37.96 16.73
C SER A 324 12.76 -36.87 17.78
N ASN A 325 12.10 -35.72 17.59
CA ASN A 325 11.97 -34.61 18.54
C ASN A 325 13.28 -33.91 18.97
N LEU A 326 13.41 -32.63 18.62
CA LEU A 326 13.87 -31.62 19.58
C LEU A 326 13.33 -30.22 19.26
N ARG A 327 13.11 -29.44 20.31
CA ARG A 327 12.34 -28.19 20.35
C ARG A 327 13.20 -27.08 20.96
N SER A 328 13.72 -26.13 20.16
CA SER A 328 14.30 -24.89 20.70
C SER A 328 14.53 -23.78 19.67
N LYS A 329 14.15 -22.55 20.04
CA LYS A 329 14.92 -21.27 19.98
C LYS A 329 15.94 -21.16 18.82
N GLY A 330 15.84 -20.27 17.83
CA GLY A 330 15.50 -18.84 17.92
C GLY A 330 16.74 -17.96 17.63
N SER A 331 16.51 -16.74 17.14
CA SER A 331 17.45 -15.61 17.03
C SER A 331 18.43 -15.51 15.83
N SER A 332 18.57 -14.25 15.37
CA SER A 332 19.75 -13.61 14.76
C SER A 332 20.33 -14.19 13.46
N PHE A 333 19.82 -13.66 12.34
CA PHE A 333 20.64 -13.36 11.17
C PHE A 333 20.39 -11.92 10.71
N PHE A 334 21.34 -11.35 9.96
CA PHE A 334 21.49 -9.92 9.59
C PHE A 334 22.07 -8.98 10.66
N GLY A 335 23.32 -8.57 10.43
CA GLY A 335 24.00 -7.49 11.12
C GLY A 335 25.23 -7.03 10.35
N SER A 336 25.42 -5.71 10.25
CA SER A 336 26.63 -5.02 9.77
C SER A 336 27.19 -5.37 8.38
N ILE A 337 26.73 -4.63 7.37
CA ILE A 337 27.68 -4.03 6.41
C ILE A 337 27.99 -2.62 6.93
N ARG A 338 29.20 -2.41 7.48
CA ARG A 338 29.74 -1.07 7.73
C ARG A 338 31.02 -0.84 6.92
N ARG A 339 31.16 0.40 6.46
CA ARG A 339 32.19 0.88 5.55
C ARG A 339 33.40 1.37 6.35
N THR A 340 34.60 0.87 6.04
CA THR A 340 35.86 1.37 6.60
C THR A 340 36.82 1.74 5.48
N ILE A 341 37.41 2.93 5.55
CA ILE A 341 38.48 3.40 4.67
C ILE A 341 39.73 3.59 5.52
N SER A 342 40.84 2.97 5.14
CA SER A 342 42.17 3.27 5.69
C SER A 342 43.26 2.80 4.73
N ASN A 343 44.10 3.73 4.28
CA ASN A 343 45.32 3.43 3.53
C ASN A 343 46.43 2.94 4.47
N THR A 344 47.27 2.01 4.01
CA THR A 344 48.73 2.04 4.29
C THR A 344 49.50 1.23 3.23
N HIS A 345 50.75 1.63 2.96
CA HIS A 345 51.67 0.90 2.08
C HIS A 345 52.32 -0.30 2.80
N THR A 346 52.76 -1.33 2.04
CA THR A 346 54.20 -1.64 1.88
C THR A 346 54.49 -2.70 0.80
N SER A 347 55.32 -2.31 -0.17
CA SER A 347 56.37 -3.05 -0.93
C SER A 347 56.44 -4.59 -1.05
N SER A 348 56.97 -4.99 -2.22
CA SER A 348 57.75 -6.21 -2.56
C SER A 348 56.96 -7.44 -3.07
N SER A 349 57.45 -8.21 -4.05
CA SER A 349 58.51 -7.96 -5.07
C SER A 349 58.55 -9.08 -6.13
N ALA A 350 59.06 -8.79 -7.33
CA ALA A 350 59.50 -9.74 -8.37
C ALA A 350 58.40 -10.62 -9.03
N SER A 351 58.53 -11.11 -10.27
CA SER A 351 59.49 -10.84 -11.36
C SER A 351 58.94 -11.33 -12.71
N SER A 352 59.55 -10.87 -13.82
CA SER A 352 59.63 -11.54 -15.14
C SER A 352 58.34 -11.86 -15.93
N SER A 353 58.29 -11.79 -17.27
CA SER A 353 59.21 -11.21 -18.27
C SER A 353 58.59 -11.33 -19.68
N ALA A 354 59.11 -10.55 -20.64
CA ALA A 354 58.97 -10.72 -22.10
C ALA A 354 57.57 -10.35 -22.70
N SER A 355 57.43 -9.54 -23.76
CA SER A 355 57.94 -9.61 -25.16
C SER A 355 56.97 -10.40 -26.06
N ALA A 356 56.54 -9.94 -27.25
CA ALA A 356 56.72 -8.66 -27.98
C ALA A 356 55.71 -8.55 -29.15
N THR A 357 55.77 -7.42 -29.90
CA THR A 357 55.27 -7.19 -31.29
C THR A 357 53.78 -7.40 -31.58
N ALA A 358 52.97 -6.44 -32.08
CA ALA A 358 53.11 -5.32 -33.05
C ALA A 358 52.78 -5.67 -34.53
N SER A 359 52.40 -4.63 -35.29
CA SER A 359 51.76 -4.62 -36.63
C SER A 359 50.28 -5.04 -36.62
N THR A 360 49.27 -4.25 -37.02
CA THR A 360 48.98 -3.40 -38.21
C THR A 360 48.91 -4.11 -39.55
N THR A 361 47.71 -4.08 -40.15
CA THR A 361 47.43 -3.76 -41.56
C THR A 361 46.01 -3.20 -41.69
N ASP A 362 45.76 -2.39 -42.71
CA ASP A 362 44.52 -1.61 -42.93
C ASP A 362 43.60 -2.18 -44.02
N ALA A 363 42.37 -1.61 -44.08
CA ALA A 363 41.42 -1.64 -45.21
C ALA A 363 40.78 -3.03 -45.53
N ILE A 364 39.57 -3.13 -46.08
CA ILE A 364 38.94 -2.36 -47.16
C ILE A 364 37.45 -2.05 -46.88
N ASN A 365 36.93 -1.03 -47.57
CA ASN A 365 35.56 -0.50 -47.50
C ASN A 365 34.79 -0.84 -48.79
N GLU A 366 33.55 -1.33 -48.72
CA GLU A 366 32.40 -0.86 -49.52
C GLU A 366 31.09 -1.68 -49.31
N LYS A 367 29.95 -0.98 -49.48
CA LYS A 367 28.62 -1.45 -50.00
C LYS A 367 28.02 -2.76 -49.43
N THR A 368 26.80 -2.75 -48.90
CA THR A 368 25.59 -2.33 -49.63
C THR A 368 24.43 -1.94 -48.70
N SER A 369 23.53 -1.10 -49.21
CA SER A 369 22.28 -0.73 -48.54
C SER A 369 21.14 -1.73 -48.82
N SER A 370 20.37 -2.11 -47.81
CA SER A 370 18.95 -2.43 -48.01
C SER A 370 18.11 -1.88 -46.86
N LYS A 371 17.09 -1.10 -47.19
CA LYS A 371 16.02 -0.74 -46.23
C LYS A 371 14.97 -1.84 -46.25
N ARG A 372 14.43 -2.21 -45.09
CA ARG A 372 13.14 -2.86 -44.98
C ARG A 372 12.32 -2.19 -43.89
N ASP A 373 11.31 -1.44 -44.31
CA ASP A 373 10.27 -0.93 -43.43
C ASP A 373 9.37 -2.09 -42.97
N THR A 374 9.28 -2.30 -41.66
CA THR A 374 8.27 -3.19 -41.05
C THR A 374 7.39 -2.39 -40.10
N LYS A 375 6.41 -1.67 -40.68
CA LYS A 375 5.30 -1.07 -39.92
C LYS A 375 4.16 -2.08 -39.86
N SER A 376 3.91 -2.65 -38.68
CA SER A 376 2.68 -3.40 -38.40
C SER A 376 2.24 -3.21 -36.95
N GLU A 377 0.94 -2.94 -36.79
CA GLU A 377 0.12 -3.36 -35.63
C GLU A 377 0.54 -2.89 -34.23
N THR A 378 0.30 -1.59 -33.96
CA THR A 378 -0.10 -1.11 -32.64
C THR A 378 -1.28 -0.14 -32.80
N ASN A 379 -2.50 -0.67 -32.83
CA ASN A 379 -3.71 0.15 -33.03
C ASN A 379 -4.99 -0.44 -32.40
N LEU A 380 -4.88 -0.92 -31.15
CA LEU A 380 -6.03 -1.13 -30.26
C LEU A 380 -5.96 -0.11 -29.11
N PHE A 381 -7.08 0.13 -28.41
CA PHE A 381 -7.22 1.13 -27.33
C PHE A 381 -7.05 2.61 -27.72
N ARG A 382 -7.91 3.11 -28.63
CA ARG A 382 -8.30 4.55 -28.62
C ARG A 382 -9.76 4.80 -29.01
N ARG A 383 -10.70 4.40 -28.13
CA ARG A 383 -12.13 4.78 -28.21
C ARG A 383 -12.72 5.14 -26.85
N LEU A 384 -12.66 6.41 -26.47
CA LEU A 384 -13.57 7.00 -25.49
C LEU A 384 -14.11 8.35 -25.99
N SER A 385 -15.43 8.41 -26.13
CA SER A 385 -16.28 9.53 -25.72
C SER A 385 -16.00 10.95 -26.25
N LEU A 386 -16.17 11.16 -27.56
CA LEU A 386 -16.65 12.46 -28.07
C LEU A 386 -18.18 12.51 -28.03
N ARG A 387 -18.76 12.87 -26.87
CA ARG A 387 -20.16 13.35 -26.79
C ARG A 387 -20.16 14.87 -26.83
N LYS A 388 -20.90 15.46 -27.78
CA LYS A 388 -21.09 16.91 -27.88
C LYS A 388 -21.91 17.41 -26.69
N ALA A 389 -21.45 18.47 -26.02
CA ALA A 389 -22.27 19.17 -25.04
C ALA A 389 -23.30 20.06 -25.75
N SER A 390 -24.55 20.03 -25.28
CA SER A 390 -25.56 21.06 -25.59
C SER A 390 -25.47 22.19 -24.56
N PRO A 391 -25.72 23.46 -24.94
CA PRO A 391 -25.63 24.57 -24.01
C PRO A 391 -26.74 24.54 -22.94
N PRO A 392 -26.50 25.07 -21.73
CA PRO A 392 -27.51 25.15 -20.68
C PRO A 392 -28.60 26.16 -21.04
N LYS A 393 -29.84 25.85 -20.67
CA LYS A 393 -30.93 26.85 -20.62
C LYS A 393 -30.80 27.69 -19.34
N SER A 394 -31.09 28.98 -19.45
CA SER A 394 -31.22 29.90 -18.32
C SER A 394 -32.44 29.56 -17.44
N PRO A 395 -32.38 29.78 -16.12
CA PRO A 395 -33.54 29.66 -15.25
C PRO A 395 -34.46 30.88 -15.37
N GLU A 396 -35.76 30.64 -15.54
CA GLU A 396 -36.79 31.67 -15.33
C GLU A 396 -37.24 31.65 -13.87
N MET A 397 -37.37 32.82 -13.23
CA MET A 397 -38.07 32.98 -11.96
C MET A 397 -39.41 33.68 -12.20
N PRO A 398 -40.47 33.27 -11.49
CA PRO A 398 -41.54 34.16 -11.12
C PRO A 398 -41.68 34.27 -9.58
N LEU A 399 -41.53 35.52 -9.12
CA LEU A 399 -42.28 36.19 -8.04
C LEU A 399 -42.94 35.37 -6.92
N ALA A 400 -42.64 35.77 -5.69
CA ALA A 400 -43.40 35.38 -4.51
C ALA A 400 -44.87 35.88 -4.56
N THR A 401 -45.75 35.21 -3.83
CA THR A 401 -47.04 35.76 -3.40
C THR A 401 -47.21 35.45 -1.91
N ILE A 402 -47.42 36.50 -1.12
CA ILE A 402 -47.73 36.39 0.31
C ILE A 402 -49.23 36.10 0.43
N ASN A 403 -49.61 35.18 1.32
CA ASN A 403 -50.90 35.31 1.98
C ASN A 403 -50.86 34.70 3.38
N GLU A 404 -51.46 35.41 4.33
CA GLU A 404 -51.62 34.97 5.71
C GLU A 404 -52.94 34.18 5.84
N GLN A 405 -52.98 33.12 6.67
CA GLN A 405 -54.07 32.90 7.63
C GLN A 405 -53.83 31.68 8.53
N GLU A 406 -53.73 31.97 9.83
CA GLU A 406 -54.17 31.09 10.93
C GLU A 406 -55.73 30.98 10.93
N PRO A 407 -56.42 30.05 11.66
CA PRO A 407 -56.09 29.71 13.07
C PRO A 407 -56.42 28.30 13.65
N ALA A 408 -55.82 28.06 14.83
CA ALA A 408 -56.38 27.43 16.05
C ALA A 408 -56.81 25.94 16.15
N SER A 409 -56.34 25.33 17.26
CA SER A 409 -56.93 24.22 18.06
C SER A 409 -56.89 22.80 17.45
N SER A 410 -56.74 21.67 18.18
CA SER A 410 -56.44 21.32 19.60
C SER A 410 -55.93 19.83 19.65
N LEU A 411 -55.77 19.05 20.73
CA LEU A 411 -56.22 19.09 22.14
C LEU A 411 -55.29 18.24 23.08
N LYS A 412 -55.34 18.55 24.38
CA LYS A 412 -54.65 17.96 25.57
C LYS A 412 -54.50 16.42 25.66
N LYS A 413 -53.34 15.96 26.18
CA LYS A 413 -53.12 15.16 27.43
C LYS A 413 -51.63 14.81 27.54
N SER A 414 -50.86 14.96 28.63
CA SER A 414 -51.05 14.97 30.10
C SER A 414 -51.13 13.58 30.77
N ALA A 415 -49.98 13.13 31.30
CA ALA A 415 -49.88 12.15 32.38
C ALA A 415 -48.59 12.46 33.19
N SER A 416 -48.72 12.62 34.50
CA SER A 416 -47.61 12.70 35.46
C SER A 416 -47.46 11.36 36.18
N TYR A 417 -46.32 11.17 36.85
CA TYR A 417 -46.20 10.32 38.03
C TYR A 417 -45.25 10.98 39.03
N ASP A 418 -45.54 10.79 40.31
CA ASP A 418 -45.11 11.68 41.39
C ASP A 418 -43.85 11.19 42.14
N GLU A 419 -43.36 12.04 43.06
CA GLU A 419 -42.29 11.73 44.01
C GLU A 419 -42.78 10.80 45.15
N GLU A 420 -41.86 10.09 45.82
CA GLU A 420 -41.63 10.15 47.28
C GLU A 420 -40.33 9.36 47.62
N ILE A 421 -39.25 10.00 48.11
CA ILE A 421 -38.92 10.36 49.50
C ILE A 421 -38.26 9.23 50.33
N LEU A 422 -36.94 9.34 50.61
CA LEU A 422 -36.31 9.28 51.96
C LEU A 422 -34.76 9.29 51.93
N SER A 423 -34.16 10.01 52.90
CA SER A 423 -32.92 9.73 53.68
C SER A 423 -31.64 9.19 52.99
N SER A 424 -30.41 9.66 53.25
CA SER A 424 -29.88 10.61 54.26
C SER A 424 -28.45 11.06 53.89
N ALA A 425 -27.98 12.19 54.43
CA ALA A 425 -26.56 12.58 54.42
C ALA A 425 -25.74 11.76 55.46
N PRO A 426 -24.38 11.75 55.38
CA PRO A 426 -23.64 12.90 55.91
C PRO A 426 -22.52 13.43 55.01
N THR A 427 -22.17 14.70 55.21
CA THR A 427 -21.02 15.38 54.57
C THR A 427 -19.68 14.94 55.18
N SER A 428 -18.67 14.71 54.33
CA SER A 428 -17.25 14.77 54.71
C SER A 428 -16.48 15.70 53.76
N THR A 429 -16.02 16.83 54.28
CA THR A 429 -15.23 17.80 53.51
C THR A 429 -13.76 17.38 53.43
N SER A 430 -13.26 17.12 52.24
CA SER A 430 -11.82 16.94 51.98
C SER A 430 -11.34 17.98 50.96
N SER A 431 -10.50 18.91 51.40
CA SER A 431 -9.96 19.99 50.57
C SER A 431 -8.71 19.51 49.82
N ALA A 432 -8.88 18.98 48.61
CA ALA A 432 -7.76 18.67 47.72
C ALA A 432 -7.14 19.97 47.18
N GLN A 433 -5.89 20.25 47.55
CA GLN A 433 -5.13 21.37 47.00
C GLN A 433 -4.72 21.06 45.55
N THR A 434 -4.99 21.99 44.63
CA THR A 434 -4.46 21.92 43.26
C THR A 434 -2.95 22.19 43.27
N PRO A 435 -2.09 21.28 42.81
CA PRO A 435 -0.67 21.57 42.66
C PRO A 435 -0.46 22.62 41.55
N SER A 436 0.38 23.62 41.83
CA SER A 436 0.79 24.62 40.84
C SER A 436 1.66 23.98 39.74
N PRO A 437 1.57 24.46 38.48
CA PRO A 437 2.39 23.92 37.40
C PRO A 437 3.88 24.23 37.63
N THR A 438 4.69 23.18 37.73
CA THR A 438 6.16 23.31 37.78
C THR A 438 6.68 23.81 36.42
N PRO A 439 7.52 24.85 36.36
CA PRO A 439 8.18 25.22 35.11
C PRO A 439 9.14 24.09 34.65
N PRO A 440 9.31 23.88 33.33
CA PRO A 440 10.25 22.89 32.82
C PRO A 440 11.70 23.30 33.14
N PRO A 441 12.63 22.33 33.30
CA PRO A 441 14.01 22.64 33.64
C PRO A 441 14.74 23.37 32.49
N GLU A 442 15.26 24.56 32.77
CA GLU A 442 16.19 25.27 31.89
C GLU A 442 17.51 24.48 31.78
N GLY A 443 17.70 23.72 30.68
CA GLY A 443 18.92 22.91 30.59
C GLY A 443 19.23 22.14 29.31
N PHE A 444 18.43 22.23 28.23
CA PHE A 444 18.63 21.36 27.05
C PHE A 444 18.78 22.04 25.68
N PHE A 445 18.79 23.38 25.60
CA PHE A 445 18.99 24.13 24.35
C PHE A 445 20.33 24.89 24.29
N ARG A 446 21.46 24.17 24.44
CA ARG A 446 22.81 24.69 24.11
C ARG A 446 23.76 23.62 23.52
N LYS A 447 23.39 23.07 22.36
CA LYS A 447 24.30 22.37 21.44
C LYS A 447 23.65 22.13 20.07
N PHE A 448 23.65 23.13 19.19
CA PHE A 448 23.70 22.93 17.73
C PHE A 448 23.99 24.20 16.89
N GLU A 449 24.10 25.38 17.50
CA GLU A 449 24.76 26.52 16.84
C GLU A 449 26.29 26.36 16.90
N ASN A 450 26.89 25.71 15.88
CA ASN A 450 28.30 25.93 15.44
C ASN A 450 28.75 25.06 14.23
N ILE A 451 27.96 24.94 13.16
CA ILE A 451 28.50 24.66 11.80
C ILE A 451 27.74 25.53 10.78
N ARG A 452 28.14 26.81 10.61
CA ARG A 452 27.73 27.63 9.45
C ARG A 452 28.64 28.82 9.11
N SER A 453 29.95 28.65 9.26
CA SER A 453 30.95 29.65 8.85
C SER A 453 32.24 28.95 8.40
N GLY A 454 32.37 28.59 7.12
CA GLY A 454 33.48 27.72 6.70
C GLY A 454 33.57 27.31 5.23
N ILE A 455 32.94 28.03 4.29
CA ILE A 455 33.23 27.87 2.86
C ILE A 455 33.73 29.21 2.33
N LYS A 456 34.97 29.22 1.83
CA LYS A 456 35.49 30.30 0.99
C LYS A 456 35.35 29.86 -0.46
N GLU A 457 34.81 30.74 -1.30
CA GLU A 457 34.86 30.56 -2.75
C GLU A 457 36.31 30.75 -3.24
N PRO A 458 36.79 29.94 -4.21
CA PRO A 458 38.05 30.19 -4.88
C PRO A 458 37.85 31.24 -5.99
N ASN A 459 38.67 32.29 -6.00
CA ASN A 459 38.72 33.24 -7.12
C ASN A 459 39.29 32.56 -8.38
N ILE A 460 38.50 32.54 -9.45
CA ILE A 460 38.93 32.43 -10.86
C ILE A 460 38.06 33.39 -11.68
#